data_AF-A0A3M8FX66-F1
#
_entry.id   AF-A0A3M8FX66-F1
#
_cell.length_a   1.000
_cell.length_b   1.000
_cell.length_c   1.000
_cell.angle_alpha   90.00
_cell.angle_beta   90.00
_cell.angle_gamma   90.00
#
_symmetry.space_group_name_H-M   'P 1'
#
loop_
_entity.id
_entity.type
_entity.pdbx_description
1 polymer ?
#
loop_
_entity_poly.entity_id
_entity_poly.type
_entity_poly.pdbx_seq_one_letter_code
_entity_poly.pdbx_strand_id
1 'polypeptide(L)'
;MQEKQAKRARLGAGHLIALNAALLGVLGVVSIATAQPQGNRARGDYAMVGGEFLGGGSGNAVYILDASNQELIAVRWDTSRKVLDGIGYRDLNNDSKQRAGR
;
A
#
# COMPACT_ATOMS: atom_id res chain seq x y z
N MET A 1 -42.89 -5.34 -36.43
CA MET A 1 -42.32 -5.26 -35.06
C MET A 1 -40.79 -5.39 -35.00
N GLN A 2 -40.12 -6.05 -35.95
CA GLN A 2 -38.67 -6.32 -35.90
C GLN A 2 -37.76 -5.09 -36.08
N GLU A 3 -38.17 -4.08 -36.86
CA GLU A 3 -37.35 -2.88 -37.15
C GLU A 3 -37.15 -1.96 -35.92
N LYS A 4 -38.16 -1.86 -35.05
CA LYS A 4 -38.07 -1.09 -33.79
C LYS A 4 -37.13 -1.76 -32.78
N GLN A 5 -36.99 -3.09 -32.81
CA GLN A 5 -36.09 -3.83 -31.92
C GLN A 5 -34.61 -3.67 -32.34
N ALA A 6 -34.31 -3.69 -33.64
CA ALA A 6 -32.95 -3.46 -34.15
C ALA A 6 -32.42 -2.05 -33.85
N LYS A 7 -33.27 -1.01 -33.93
CA LYS A 7 -32.91 0.36 -33.54
C LYS A 7 -32.64 0.49 -32.03
N ARG A 8 -33.44 -0.18 -31.19
CA ARG A 8 -33.23 -0.19 -29.73
C ARG A 8 -31.96 -0.95 -29.32
N ALA A 9 -31.62 -2.04 -30.01
CA ALA A 9 -30.38 -2.78 -29.78
C ALA A 9 -29.13 -1.95 -30.13
N ARG A 10 -29.16 -1.20 -31.24
CA ARG A 10 -28.06 -0.29 -31.63
C ARG A 10 -27.91 0.90 -30.67
N LEU A 11 -29.03 1.46 -30.19
CA LEU A 11 -29.02 2.50 -29.15
C LEU A 11 -28.47 1.97 -27.83
N GLY A 12 -28.82 0.73 -27.44
CA GLY A 12 -28.28 0.08 -26.25
C GLY A 12 -26.77 -0.15 -26.33
N ALA A 13 -26.27 -0.61 -27.48
CA ALA A 13 -24.84 -0.85 -27.68
C ALA A 13 -24.00 0.44 -27.54
N GLY A 14 -24.46 1.56 -28.11
CA GLY A 14 -23.78 2.85 -27.97
C GLY A 14 -23.73 3.36 -26.53
N HIS A 15 -24.81 3.18 -25.76
CA HIS A 15 -24.86 3.55 -24.35
C HIS A 15 -23.92 2.67 -23.50
N LEU A 16 -23.87 1.37 -23.78
CA LEU A 16 -22.96 0.44 -23.11
C LEU A 16 -21.49 0.80 -23.37
N ILE A 17 -21.15 1.15 -24.62
CA ILE A 17 -19.79 1.59 -24.97
C ILE A 17 -19.42 2.88 -24.26
N ALA A 18 -20.31 3.89 -24.26
CA ALA A 18 -20.08 5.16 -23.58
C ALA A 18 -19.92 4.98 -22.07
N LEU A 19 -20.75 4.15 -21.44
CA LEU A 19 -20.67 3.84 -20.02
C LEU A 19 -19.35 3.14 -19.68
N ASN A 20 -18.95 2.13 -20.45
CA ASN A 20 -17.69 1.43 -20.23
C ASN A 20 -16.48 2.35 -20.42
N ALA A 21 -16.50 3.23 -21.42
CA ALA A 21 -15.46 4.23 -21.61
C ALA A 21 -15.36 5.19 -20.41
N ALA A 22 -16.49 5.65 -19.87
CA ALA A 22 -16.53 6.47 -18.68
C ALA A 22 -15.98 5.72 -17.45
N LEU A 23 -16.37 4.45 -17.26
CA LEU A 23 -15.86 3.61 -16.17
C LEU A 23 -14.35 3.38 -16.28
N LEU A 24 -13.83 3.13 -17.48
CA LEU A 24 -12.39 3.01 -17.72
C LEU A 24 -11.64 4.32 -17.46
N GLY A 25 -12.24 5.45 -17.81
CA GLY A 25 -11.68 6.77 -17.49
C GLY A 25 -11.59 7.00 -15.98
N VAL A 26 -12.67 6.73 -15.24
CA VAL A 26 -12.68 6.82 -13.77
C VAL A 26 -11.65 5.87 -13.15
N LEU A 27 -11.59 4.63 -13.62
CA LEU A 27 -10.62 3.65 -13.17
C LEU A 27 -9.19 4.14 -13.38
N GLY A 28 -8.87 4.68 -14.56
CA GLY A 28 -7.56 5.22 -14.88
C GLY A 28 -7.16 6.37 -13.96
N VAL A 29 -8.09 7.31 -13.70
CA VAL A 29 -7.84 8.42 -12.77
C VAL A 29 -7.55 7.90 -11.36
N VAL A 30 -8.34 6.95 -10.85
CA VAL A 30 -8.14 6.36 -9.53
C VAL A 30 -6.79 5.62 -9.47
N SER A 31 -6.47 4.81 -10.47
CA SER A 31 -5.20 4.06 -10.51
C SER A 31 -3.97 4.96 -10.47
N ILE A 32 -4.02 6.11 -11.13
CA ILE A 32 -2.92 7.08 -11.10
C ILE A 32 -2.88 7.82 -9.76
N ALA A 33 -4.03 8.25 -9.23
CA ALA A 33 -4.11 8.98 -7.96
C ALA A 33 -3.64 8.13 -6.76
N THR A 34 -3.85 6.82 -6.80
CA THR A 34 -3.39 5.88 -5.77
C THR A 34 -2.04 5.25 -6.09
N ALA A 35 -1.37 5.64 -7.17
CA ALA A 35 -0.04 5.14 -7.47
C ALA A 35 0.91 5.66 -6.39
N GLN A 36 1.29 4.77 -5.48
CA GLN A 36 2.36 5.06 -4.53
C GLN A 36 3.62 5.35 -5.35
N PRO A 37 4.25 6.53 -5.20
CA PRO A 37 5.51 6.80 -5.86
C PRO A 37 6.47 5.69 -5.44
N GLN A 38 6.90 4.89 -6.41
CA GLN A 38 7.98 3.96 -6.19
C GLN A 38 9.24 4.83 -6.08
N GLY A 39 9.49 5.32 -4.86
CA GLY A 39 10.63 6.17 -4.58
C GLY A 39 11.90 5.51 -5.07
N ASN A 40 12.88 6.30 -5.49
CA ASN A 40 14.21 5.82 -5.87
C ASN A 40 14.91 5.26 -4.62
N ARG A 41 14.46 4.07 -4.20
CA ARG A 41 14.89 3.38 -3.00
C ARG A 41 16.28 2.85 -3.28
N ALA A 42 17.24 3.25 -2.46
CA ALA A 42 18.59 2.71 -2.56
C ALA A 42 18.55 1.21 -2.26
N ARG A 43 19.52 0.45 -2.78
CA ARG A 43 19.79 -0.90 -2.27
C ARG A 43 19.97 -0.80 -0.76
N GLY A 44 19.13 -1.50 -0.01
CA GLY A 44 19.11 -1.42 1.44
C GLY A 44 20.27 -2.16 2.09
N ASP A 45 20.79 -1.57 3.17
CA ASP A 45 21.70 -2.17 4.13
C ASP A 45 20.93 -2.44 5.42
N TYR A 46 20.77 -3.72 5.75
CA TYR A 46 19.85 -4.16 6.78
C TYR A 46 20.57 -4.65 8.05
N ALA A 47 20.12 -4.15 9.19
CA ALA A 47 20.49 -4.68 10.51
C ALA A 47 19.24 -5.21 11.22
N MET A 48 19.35 -6.35 11.88
CA MET A 48 18.25 -6.97 12.61
C MET A 48 18.60 -7.17 14.07
N VAL A 49 17.67 -6.82 14.96
CA VAL A 49 17.83 -6.95 16.40
C VAL A 49 16.57 -7.56 17.00
N GLY A 50 16.73 -8.62 17.80
CA GLY A 50 15.65 -9.18 18.59
C GLY A 50 15.37 -8.32 19.81
N GLY A 51 14.10 -8.16 20.17
CA GLY A 51 13.69 -7.44 21.36
C GLY A 51 12.29 -7.81 21.81
N GLU A 52 11.81 -7.10 22.83
CA GLU A 52 10.45 -7.20 23.33
C GLU A 52 9.73 -5.88 23.06
N PHE A 53 8.44 -5.94 22.71
CA PHE A 53 7.64 -4.73 22.50
C PHE A 53 6.60 -4.56 23.61
N LEU A 54 6.41 -3.30 24.04
CA LEU A 54 5.50 -2.93 25.12
C LEU A 54 4.11 -2.62 24.53
N GLY A 55 3.06 -3.27 25.05
CA GLY A 55 1.67 -2.89 24.74
C GLY A 55 0.74 -4.03 24.31
N GLY A 56 0.55 -5.06 25.14
CA GLY A 56 -0.49 -6.07 24.92
C GLY A 56 -0.13 -7.52 25.23
N GLY A 57 1.02 -7.77 25.85
CA GLY A 57 1.54 -9.09 26.23
C GLY A 57 3.05 -9.15 26.01
N SER A 58 3.76 -9.99 26.75
CA SER A 58 5.20 -10.23 26.56
C SER A 58 5.43 -10.92 25.20
N GLY A 59 5.60 -10.11 24.16
CA GLY A 59 5.78 -10.55 22.79
C GLY A 59 7.18 -10.24 22.30
N ASN A 60 7.85 -11.26 21.74
CA ASN A 60 9.12 -11.05 21.05
C ASN A 60 8.86 -10.36 19.70
N ALA A 61 9.71 -9.39 19.36
CA ALA A 61 9.75 -8.73 18.07
C ALA A 61 11.15 -8.80 17.47
N VAL A 62 11.20 -8.75 16.14
CA VAL A 62 12.43 -8.47 15.40
C VAL A 62 12.31 -7.06 14.83
N TYR A 63 13.28 -6.22 15.17
CA TYR A 63 13.43 -4.88 14.64
C TYR A 63 14.38 -4.94 13.46
N ILE A 64 13.93 -4.47 12.30
CA ILE A 64 14.67 -4.45 11.04
C ILE A 64 14.93 -2.98 10.70
N LEU A 65 16.19 -2.59 10.74
CA LEU A 65 16.66 -1.26 10.34
C LEU A 65 17.19 -1.34 8.92
N ASP A 66 16.59 -0.58 8.01
CA ASP A 66 17.15 -0.26 6.70
C ASP A 66 17.90 1.07 6.80
N ALA A 67 19.22 1.01 6.91
CA ALA A 67 20.05 2.19 7.11
C ALA A 67 20.09 3.08 5.87
N SER A 68 20.09 2.48 4.67
CA SER A 68 20.19 3.20 3.40
C SER A 68 18.93 3.99 3.09
N ASN A 69 17.76 3.47 3.52
CA ASN A 69 16.47 4.12 3.31
C ASN A 69 15.91 4.81 4.56
N GLN A 70 16.62 4.74 5.69
CA GLN A 70 16.24 5.37 6.95
C GLN A 70 14.87 4.91 7.47
N GLU A 71 14.62 3.61 7.41
CA GLU A 71 13.36 3.01 7.84
C GLU A 71 13.60 1.98 8.95
N LEU A 72 12.70 1.94 9.93
CA LEU A 72 12.68 0.93 10.97
C LEU A 72 11.33 0.21 10.95
N ILE A 73 11.37 -1.11 10.82
CA ILE A 73 10.19 -1.97 10.83
C ILE A 73 10.28 -2.89 12.03
N ALA A 74 9.18 -3.05 12.76
CA ALA A 74 9.06 -4.06 13.80
C ALA A 74 8.13 -5.16 13.32
N VAL A 75 8.58 -6.41 13.38
CA VAL A 75 7.78 -7.59 13.02
C VAL A 75 7.68 -8.56 14.18
N ARG A 76 6.58 -9.31 14.23
CA ARG A 76 6.33 -10.39 15.18
C ARG A 76 5.96 -11.66 14.43
N TRP A 77 6.40 -12.80 14.92
CA TRP A 77 5.90 -14.09 14.47
C TRP A 77 4.55 -14.42 15.11
N ASP A 78 3.52 -14.61 14.29
CA ASP A 78 2.25 -15.19 14.71
C ASP A 78 2.34 -16.71 14.59
N THR A 79 2.47 -17.39 15.73
CA THR A 79 2.59 -18.85 15.79
C THR A 79 1.33 -19.58 15.31
N SER A 80 0.15 -18.98 15.48
CA SER A 80 -1.13 -19.58 15.10
C SER A 80 -1.32 -19.57 13.60
N ARG A 81 -1.04 -18.42 12.96
CA ARG A 81 -1.17 -18.25 11.51
C ARG A 81 0.09 -18.61 10.73
N LYS A 82 1.22 -18.83 11.41
CA LYS A 82 2.54 -19.09 10.82
C LYS A 82 2.96 -18.00 9.84
N VAL A 83 2.84 -16.75 10.26
CA VAL A 83 3.14 -15.57 9.43
C VAL A 83 3.91 -14.52 10.23
N LEU A 84 4.73 -13.72 9.53
CA LEU A 84 5.34 -12.51 10.09
C LEU A 84 4.35 -11.34 9.95
N ASP A 85 3.88 -10.83 11.09
CA ASP A 85 3.06 -9.62 11.14
C ASP A 85 3.94 -8.39 11.32
N GLY A 86 3.73 -7.36 10.50
CA GLY A 86 4.26 -6.02 10.78
C GLY A 86 3.49 -5.38 11.93
N ILE A 87 4.18 -5.09 13.03
CA ILE A 87 3.58 -4.47 14.23
C ILE A 87 3.93 -2.99 14.36
N GLY A 88 4.89 -2.49 13.57
CA GLY A 88 5.25 -1.08 13.56
C GLY A 88 6.12 -0.71 12.36
N TYR A 89 6.02 0.55 11.97
CA TYR A 89 6.84 1.19 10.96
C TYR A 89 7.23 2.59 11.43
N ARG A 90 8.45 3.00 11.12
CA ARG A 90 8.95 4.33 11.47
C ARG A 90 9.94 4.83 10.43
N ASP A 91 9.72 6.06 9.99
CA ASP A 91 10.61 6.80 9.10
C ASP A 91 11.58 7.63 9.96
N LEU A 92 12.85 7.26 9.94
CA LEU A 92 13.89 7.87 10.75
C LEU A 92 14.30 9.25 10.22
N ASN A 93 14.07 9.53 8.93
CA ASN A 93 14.28 10.86 8.35
C ASN A 93 13.29 11.85 8.96
N ASN A 94 12.01 11.48 9.03
CA ASN A 94 10.98 12.31 9.66
C ASN A 94 11.24 12.51 11.16
N ASP A 95 11.67 11.46 11.86
CA ASP A 95 12.05 11.54 13.27
C ASP A 95 13.21 12.52 13.51
N SER A 96 14.21 12.50 12.63
CA SER A 96 15.39 13.37 12.74
C SER A 96 15.01 14.85 12.66
N LYS A 97 14.01 15.19 11.83
CA LYS A 97 13.50 16.55 11.65
C LYS A 97 12.65 17.01 12.83
N GLN A 98 11.88 16.10 13.43
CA GLN A 98 11.06 16.41 14.61
C GLN A 98 11.89 16.69 15.87
N ARG A 99 13.13 16.17 15.97
CA ARG A 99 14.03 16.42 17.10
C ARG A 99 14.88 17.69 16.99
N ALA A 100 14.87 18.39 15.86
CA ALA A 100 15.64 19.62 15.64
C ALA A 100 14.99 20.88 16.26
N GLY A 101 14.37 20.72 17.43
CA GLY A 101 13.70 21.77 18.21
C GLY A 101 14.36 22.00 19.57
N ARG A 102 15.70 22.00 19.62
CA ARG A 102 16.47 22.72 20.63
C ARG A 102 17.13 23.92 19.98
#